data_AF-A0A820I864-F1
#
_entry.id   AF-A0A820I864-F1
#
_cell.length_a   1.000
_cell.length_b   1.000
_cell.length_c   1.000
_cell.angle_alpha   90.00
_cell.angle_beta   90.00
_cell.angle_gamma   90.00
#
_symmetry.space_group_name_H-M   'P 1'
#
loop_
_entity.id
_entity.type
_entity.pdbx_description
1 polymer ?
#
loop_
_entity_poly.entity_id
_entity_poly.type
_entity_poly.pdbx_seq_one_letter_code
_entity_poly.pdbx_strand_id
1 'polypeptide(L)'
;LILVASYTANLASDLTIAKSNNIISGIDDIKNGKIPSNRIGILAHSAEEDYYLSQISNGVRNFYPLKTYDEIYRSLLEGIIDASLLDNGILEYATNNIYCNLTLIGNDFDKSSYGIVMPQHWSYAQDLDMTILQLKEGGDLENLRQKWFEMQLCPDSSGTLTDIGIEAASGLFLVFGVISILSLLLFAWKKRQSTLKQNF
;
A
#
# COMPACT_ATOMS: atom_id res chain seq x y z
N LEU A 1 -16.84 -26.39 -23.33
CA LEU A 1 -16.15 -25.08 -23.45
C LEU A 1 -16.74 -24.04 -22.49
N ILE A 2 -18.06 -23.82 -22.53
CA ILE A 2 -18.77 -22.82 -21.69
C ILE A 2 -18.55 -23.02 -20.19
N LEU A 3 -18.59 -24.26 -19.68
CA LEU A 3 -18.38 -24.53 -18.25
C LEU A 3 -16.98 -24.14 -17.75
N VAL A 4 -15.93 -24.49 -18.52
CA VAL A 4 -14.54 -24.15 -18.18
C VAL A 4 -14.35 -22.64 -18.22
N ALA A 5 -14.86 -21.98 -19.27
CA ALA A 5 -14.80 -20.53 -19.39
C ALA A 5 -15.53 -19.82 -18.23
N SER A 6 -16.69 -20.33 -17.80
CA SER A 6 -17.44 -19.77 -16.68
C SER A 6 -16.71 -19.96 -15.35
N TYR A 7 -16.08 -21.12 -15.12
CA TYR A 7 -15.27 -21.36 -13.93
C TYR A 7 -14.04 -20.43 -13.88
N THR A 8 -13.32 -20.29 -15.00
CA THR A 8 -12.18 -19.36 -15.08
C THR A 8 -12.60 -17.91 -14.88
N ALA A 9 -13.76 -17.51 -15.41
CA ALA A 9 -14.28 -16.16 -15.22
C ALA A 9 -14.66 -15.89 -13.76
N ASN A 10 -15.31 -16.85 -13.09
CA ASN A 10 -15.67 -16.70 -11.68
C ASN A 10 -14.43 -16.64 -10.78
N LEU A 11 -13.46 -17.53 -11.00
CA LEU A 11 -12.19 -17.50 -10.26
C LEU A 11 -11.43 -16.20 -10.48
N ALA A 12 -11.33 -15.72 -11.72
CA ALA A 12 -10.67 -14.45 -12.02
C ALA A 12 -11.40 -13.26 -11.36
N SER A 13 -12.73 -13.28 -11.34
CA SER A 13 -13.55 -12.30 -10.63
C SER A 13 -13.25 -12.32 -9.13
N ASP A 14 -13.25 -13.50 -8.51
CA ASP A 14 -12.99 -13.66 -7.07
C ASP A 14 -11.57 -13.19 -6.70
N LEU A 15 -10.57 -13.56 -7.49
CA LEU A 15 -9.18 -13.11 -7.30
C LEU A 15 -9.05 -11.58 -7.45
N THR A 16 -9.77 -10.99 -8.40
CA THR A 16 -9.77 -9.54 -8.60
C THR A 16 -10.42 -8.83 -7.42
N ILE A 17 -11.55 -9.35 -6.92
CA ILE A 17 -12.24 -8.80 -5.73
C ILE A 17 -11.37 -8.94 -4.49
N ALA A 18 -10.76 -10.10 -4.27
CA ALA A 18 -9.88 -10.34 -3.12
C ALA A 18 -8.66 -9.40 -3.14
N LYS A 19 -8.05 -9.20 -4.31
CA LYS A 19 -6.96 -8.24 -4.48
C LYS A 19 -7.43 -6.81 -4.24
N SER A 20 -8.62 -6.45 -4.72
CA SER A 20 -9.19 -5.11 -4.54
C SER A 20 -9.57 -4.80 -3.08
N ASN A 21 -10.14 -5.76 -2.35
CA ASN A 21 -10.54 -5.56 -0.95
C ASN A 21 -9.34 -5.34 -0.03
N ASN A 22 -8.18 -5.89 -0.37
CA ASN A 22 -6.95 -5.72 0.41
C ASN A 22 -6.21 -4.40 0.11
N ILE A 23 -6.60 -3.68 -0.95
CA ILE A 23 -6.02 -2.37 -1.27
C ILE A 23 -6.64 -1.33 -0.33
N ILE A 24 -5.77 -0.62 0.39
CA ILE A 24 -6.14 0.56 1.15
C ILE A 24 -6.54 1.62 0.14
N SER A 25 -7.70 2.24 0.32
CA SER A 25 -8.23 3.24 -0.64
C SER A 25 -8.07 4.68 -0.14
N GLY A 26 -7.90 4.89 1.17
CA GLY A 26 -7.72 6.21 1.75
C GLY A 26 -7.97 6.25 3.25
N ILE A 27 -8.23 7.45 3.77
CA ILE A 27 -8.35 7.70 5.22
C ILE A 27 -9.56 7.00 5.86
N ASP A 28 -10.64 6.80 5.10
CA ASP A 28 -11.85 6.17 5.64
C ASP A 28 -11.63 4.69 5.98
N ASP A 29 -10.77 3.99 5.23
CA ASP A 29 -10.37 2.62 5.55
C ASP A 29 -9.65 2.54 6.90
N ILE A 30 -8.84 3.56 7.21
CA ILE A 30 -8.17 3.69 8.51
C ILE A 30 -9.21 3.97 9.62
N LYS A 31 -10.12 4.91 9.39
CA LYS A 31 -11.18 5.27 10.36
C LYS A 31 -12.13 4.09 10.65
N ASN A 32 -12.42 3.29 9.64
CA ASN A 32 -13.29 2.11 9.75
C ASN A 32 -12.57 0.87 10.30
N GLY A 33 -11.27 0.97 10.61
CA GLY A 33 -10.51 -0.12 11.22
C GLY A 33 -10.15 -1.26 10.26
N LYS A 34 -10.08 -1.00 8.96
CA LYS A 34 -9.61 -1.97 7.96
C LYS A 34 -8.15 -2.36 8.21
N ILE A 35 -7.36 -1.44 8.74
CA ILE A 35 -5.96 -1.65 9.13
C ILE A 35 -5.89 -1.72 10.66
N PRO A 36 -5.21 -2.73 11.23
CA PRO A 36 -4.91 -2.77 12.66
C PRO A 36 -4.16 -1.51 13.09
N SER A 37 -4.56 -0.88 14.21
CA SER A 37 -3.97 0.38 14.65
C SER A 37 -2.45 0.28 14.86
N ASN A 38 -1.94 -0.87 15.33
CA ASN A 38 -0.51 -1.12 15.51
C ASN A 38 0.30 -1.25 14.21
N ARG A 39 -0.37 -1.31 13.04
CA ARG A 39 0.26 -1.31 11.71
C ARG A 39 0.13 0.06 11.03
N ILE A 40 -0.38 1.07 11.75
CA ILE A 40 -0.41 2.47 11.31
C ILE A 40 0.78 3.18 11.95
N GLY A 41 1.71 3.64 11.13
CA GLY A 41 2.87 4.40 11.56
C GLY A 41 2.57 5.89 11.66
N ILE A 42 2.89 6.53 12.78
CA ILE A 42 2.72 7.98 12.95
C ILE A 42 3.95 8.56 13.62
N LEU A 43 4.40 9.70 13.09
CA LEU A 43 5.47 10.48 13.68
C LEU A 43 5.03 11.01 15.05
N ALA A 44 5.79 10.72 16.10
CA ALA A 44 5.46 11.18 17.44
C ALA A 44 5.77 12.68 17.59
N HIS A 45 4.95 13.39 18.38
CA HIS A 45 5.08 14.83 18.64
C HIS A 45 4.95 15.70 17.38
N SER A 46 4.12 15.30 16.43
CA SER A 46 3.90 15.99 15.17
C SER A 46 2.43 16.34 14.96
N ALA A 47 2.14 17.17 13.95
CA ALA A 47 0.77 17.55 13.59
C ALA A 47 -0.08 16.33 13.18
N GLU A 48 0.56 15.31 12.59
CA GLU A 48 -0.08 14.06 12.19
C GLU A 48 -0.52 13.22 13.40
N GLU A 49 0.24 13.26 14.50
CA GLU A 49 -0.18 12.67 15.78
C GLU A 49 -1.44 13.38 16.31
N ASP A 50 -1.45 14.71 16.34
CA ASP A 50 -2.61 15.48 16.81
C ASP A 50 -3.85 15.23 15.94
N TYR A 51 -3.69 15.15 14.61
CA TYR A 51 -4.76 14.79 13.70
C TYR A 51 -5.29 13.39 13.97
N TYR A 52 -4.42 12.39 14.10
CA TYR A 52 -4.83 11.01 14.34
C TYR A 52 -5.56 10.86 15.67
N LEU A 53 -5.01 11.46 16.73
CA LEU A 53 -5.63 11.44 18.05
C LEU A 53 -7.01 12.11 18.04
N SER A 54 -7.16 13.24 17.37
CA SER A 54 -8.43 13.98 17.36
C SER A 54 -9.49 13.39 16.42
N GLN A 55 -9.10 12.88 15.24
CA GLN A 55 -10.05 12.50 14.18
C GLN A 55 -10.23 10.99 14.00
N ILE A 56 -9.33 10.16 14.53
CA ILE A 56 -9.31 8.72 14.24
C ILE A 56 -9.43 7.90 15.53
N SER A 57 -8.54 8.11 16.49
CA SER A 57 -8.46 7.26 17.68
C SER A 57 -9.16 7.83 18.92
N ASN A 58 -9.82 8.98 18.81
CA ASN A 58 -10.52 9.65 19.91
C ASN A 58 -9.65 9.82 21.17
N GLY A 59 -8.39 10.24 20.98
CA GLY A 59 -7.40 10.49 22.02
C GLY A 59 -6.60 9.28 22.47
N VAL A 60 -6.84 8.10 21.90
CA VAL A 60 -6.12 6.87 22.26
C VAL A 60 -4.83 6.73 21.44
N ARG A 61 -3.69 6.61 22.12
CA ARG A 61 -2.40 6.29 21.47
C ARG A 61 -2.30 4.78 21.22
N ASN A 62 -2.81 4.30 20.10
CA ASN A 62 -2.83 2.89 19.68
C ASN A 62 -2.07 2.61 18.36
N PHE A 63 -1.35 3.60 17.84
CA PHE A 63 -0.57 3.51 16.62
C PHE A 63 0.89 3.08 16.87
N TYR A 64 1.63 2.76 15.82
CA TYR A 64 3.06 2.48 15.86
C TYR A 64 3.87 3.81 15.87
N PRO A 65 4.54 4.16 16.99
CA PRO A 65 5.20 5.45 17.11
C PRO A 65 6.53 5.48 16.36
N LEU A 66 6.73 6.50 15.53
CA LEU A 66 7.93 6.72 14.73
C LEU A 66 8.60 8.03 15.14
N LYS A 67 9.91 8.13 14.96
CA LYS A 67 10.70 9.30 15.40
C LYS A 67 11.23 10.15 14.25
N THR A 68 11.46 9.56 13.08
CA THR A 68 12.02 10.25 11.91
C THR A 68 11.30 9.82 10.64
N TYR A 69 11.35 10.69 9.62
CA TYR A 69 10.79 10.39 8.30
C TYR A 69 11.45 9.15 7.66
N ASP A 70 12.77 8.98 7.78
CA ASP A 70 13.47 7.79 7.28
C ASP A 70 12.99 6.49 7.92
N GLU A 71 12.64 6.54 9.21
CA GLU A 71 12.09 5.39 9.92
C GLU A 71 10.72 4.99 9.35
N ILE A 72 9.89 5.98 8.99
CA ILE A 72 8.58 5.76 8.35
C ILE A 72 8.77 4.97 7.05
N TYR A 73 9.62 5.47 6.15
CA TYR A 73 9.82 4.83 4.85
C TYR A 73 10.41 3.43 5.00
N ARG A 74 11.39 3.25 5.90
CA ARG A 74 11.97 1.93 6.17
C ARG A 74 10.93 0.96 6.72
N SER A 75 10.12 1.37 7.70
CA SER A 75 9.10 0.51 8.30
C SER A 75 8.00 0.13 7.30
N LEU A 76 7.66 1.00 6.34
CA LEU A 76 6.76 0.66 5.22
C LEU A 76 7.40 -0.37 4.28
N LEU A 77 8.66 -0.18 3.89
CA LEU A 77 9.37 -1.09 2.98
C LEU A 77 9.64 -2.46 3.60
N GLU A 78 9.88 -2.52 4.91
CA GLU A 78 10.05 -3.77 5.67
C GLU A 78 8.72 -4.46 6.04
N GLY A 79 7.58 -3.81 5.77
CA GLY A 79 6.25 -4.36 6.06
C GLY A 79 5.90 -4.42 7.56
N ILE A 80 6.59 -3.62 8.39
CA ILE A 80 6.29 -3.47 9.83
C ILE A 80 4.97 -2.71 10.01
N ILE A 81 4.76 -1.70 9.17
CA ILE A 81 3.53 -0.89 9.08
C ILE A 81 2.97 -0.98 7.65
N ASP A 82 1.65 -0.85 7.52
CA ASP A 82 0.96 -0.88 6.22
C ASP A 82 0.67 0.52 5.68
N ALA A 83 0.54 1.50 6.57
CA ALA A 83 0.18 2.86 6.21
C ALA A 83 0.81 3.86 7.18
N SER A 84 1.07 5.06 6.67
CA SER A 84 1.47 6.21 7.48
C SER A 84 0.78 7.47 6.95
N LEU A 85 0.61 8.46 7.83
CA LEU A 85 -0.01 9.74 7.52
C LEU A 85 1.07 10.82 7.57
N LEU A 86 1.21 11.59 6.49
CA LEU A 86 2.18 12.67 6.32
C LEU A 86 1.61 13.74 5.39
N ASP A 87 2.25 14.91 5.36
CA ASP A 87 1.96 15.97 4.41
C ASP A 87 2.12 15.53 2.95
N ASN A 88 1.12 15.86 2.13
CA ASN A 88 1.04 15.45 0.73
C ASN A 88 2.27 15.87 -0.09
N GLY A 89 2.78 17.10 0.08
CA GLY A 89 3.96 17.56 -0.66
C GLY A 89 5.22 16.75 -0.36
N ILE A 90 5.42 16.32 0.89
CA ILE A 90 6.56 15.47 1.25
C ILE A 90 6.39 14.08 0.62
N LEU A 91 5.18 13.53 0.66
CA LEU A 91 4.86 12.23 0.08
C LEU A 91 5.00 12.22 -1.45
N GLU A 92 4.40 13.19 -2.16
CA GLU A 92 4.46 13.34 -3.62
C GLU A 92 5.91 13.34 -4.09
N TYR A 93 6.77 14.12 -3.43
CA TYR A 93 8.20 14.14 -3.76
C TYR A 93 8.87 12.79 -3.45
N ALA A 94 8.67 12.24 -2.26
CA ALA A 94 9.35 11.04 -1.80
C ALA A 94 9.00 9.81 -2.63
N THR A 95 7.73 9.59 -2.99
CA THR A 95 7.29 8.43 -3.78
C THR A 95 7.69 8.55 -5.25
N ASN A 96 7.71 9.76 -5.81
CA ASN A 96 8.06 9.98 -7.20
C ASN A 96 9.57 9.96 -7.48
N ASN A 97 10.39 10.26 -6.46
CA ASN A 97 11.84 10.46 -6.65
C ASN A 97 12.74 9.49 -5.89
N ILE A 98 12.33 9.02 -4.71
CA ILE A 98 13.23 8.31 -3.78
C ILE A 98 12.76 6.88 -3.57
N TYR A 99 11.47 6.69 -3.26
CA TYR A 99 10.90 5.42 -2.83
C TYR A 99 9.87 4.89 -3.83
N CYS A 100 10.33 4.43 -4.98
CA CYS A 100 9.47 3.96 -6.09
C CYS A 100 8.59 2.75 -5.76
N ASN A 101 8.93 2.01 -4.70
CA ASN A 101 8.15 0.86 -4.24
C ASN A 101 6.98 1.27 -3.33
N LEU A 102 6.92 2.54 -2.93
CA LEU A 102 5.82 3.08 -2.15
C LEU A 102 4.84 3.80 -3.07
N THR A 103 3.58 3.78 -2.69
CA THR A 103 2.51 4.43 -3.45
C THR A 103 1.76 5.38 -2.53
N LEU A 104 1.55 6.61 -3.01
CA LEU A 104 0.64 7.54 -2.38
C LEU A 104 -0.81 7.09 -2.64
N ILE A 105 -1.60 6.95 -1.58
CA ILE A 105 -2.96 6.41 -1.64
C ILE A 105 -3.93 7.40 -1.02
N GLY A 106 -5.08 7.58 -1.67
CA GLY A 106 -6.20 8.36 -1.15
C GLY A 106 -6.18 9.81 -1.61
N ASN A 107 -7.25 10.51 -1.26
CA ASN A 107 -7.39 11.95 -1.49
C ASN A 107 -6.97 12.74 -0.24
N ASP A 108 -6.63 14.00 -0.45
CA ASP A 108 -6.39 14.96 0.64
C ASP A 108 -7.59 14.97 1.62
N PHE A 109 -7.31 14.65 2.88
CA PHE A 109 -8.33 14.56 3.94
C PHE A 109 -8.23 15.70 4.96
N ASP A 110 -7.06 16.33 5.09
CA ASP A 110 -6.84 17.53 5.87
C ASP A 110 -6.20 18.59 4.98
N LYS A 111 -6.92 19.69 4.74
CA LYS A 111 -6.46 20.76 3.86
C LYS A 111 -5.71 21.80 4.65
N SER A 112 -4.41 21.55 4.78
CA SER A 112 -3.46 22.47 5.39
C SER A 112 -2.64 23.19 4.32
N SER A 113 -2.08 24.36 4.65
CA SER A 113 -1.27 25.17 3.74
C SER A 113 -0.02 25.66 4.43
N TYR A 114 1.09 25.70 3.68
CA TYR A 114 2.34 26.27 4.17
C TYR A 114 2.25 27.79 4.26
N GLY A 115 2.76 28.35 5.35
CA GLY A 115 2.80 29.79 5.59
C GLY A 115 4.16 30.22 6.14
N ILE A 116 4.50 31.48 5.92
CA ILE A 116 5.71 32.10 6.46
C ILE A 116 5.30 32.91 7.69
N VAL A 117 5.88 32.58 8.86
CA VAL A 117 5.61 33.31 10.10
C VAL A 117 6.59 34.47 10.26
N MET A 118 6.06 35.65 10.56
CA MET A 118 6.82 36.90 10.68
C MET A 118 6.57 37.55 12.05
N PRO A 119 7.52 38.36 12.57
CA PRO A 119 7.30 39.13 13.80
C PRO A 119 6.09 40.05 13.68
N GLN A 120 5.40 40.23 14.79
CA GLN A 120 4.26 41.14 14.85
C GLN A 120 4.71 42.57 14.49
N HIS A 121 3.96 43.23 13.59
CA HIS A 121 4.26 44.58 13.08
C HIS A 121 5.56 44.71 12.27
N TRP A 122 6.01 43.64 11.61
CA TRP A 122 7.13 43.73 10.67
C TRP A 122 6.77 44.64 9.49
N SER A 123 7.58 45.68 9.26
CA SER A 123 7.33 46.73 8.26
C SER A 123 7.26 46.24 6.82
N TYR A 124 7.85 45.06 6.52
CA TYR A 124 7.94 44.49 5.17
C TYR A 124 6.91 43.39 4.92
N ALA A 125 6.00 43.11 5.86
CA ALA A 125 5.03 42.02 5.71
C ALA A 125 4.16 42.20 4.44
N GLN A 126 3.66 43.42 4.23
CA GLN A 126 2.83 43.74 3.05
C GLN A 126 3.63 43.63 1.74
N ASP A 127 4.87 44.09 1.72
CA ASP A 127 5.73 44.01 0.54
C ASP A 127 6.05 42.54 0.18
N LEU A 128 6.27 41.69 1.18
CA LEU A 128 6.51 40.26 0.99
C LEU A 128 5.26 39.58 0.40
N ASP A 129 4.08 39.84 0.97
CA ASP A 129 2.82 39.27 0.49
C ASP A 129 2.55 39.66 -0.97
N MET A 130 2.75 40.93 -1.32
CA MET A 130 2.60 41.41 -2.69
C MET A 130 3.61 40.75 -3.65
N THR A 131 4.85 40.55 -3.20
CA THR A 131 5.88 39.86 -3.99
C THR A 131 5.50 38.40 -4.24
N ILE A 132 5.01 37.69 -3.23
CA ILE A 132 4.54 36.30 -3.38
C ILE A 132 3.37 36.22 -4.35
N LEU A 133 2.43 37.17 -4.29
CA LEU A 133 1.32 37.24 -5.25
C LEU A 133 1.81 37.46 -6.68
N GLN A 134 2.77 38.38 -6.89
CA GLN A 134 3.36 38.60 -8.21
C GLN A 134 4.08 37.36 -8.74
N LEU A 135 4.82 36.63 -7.90
CA LEU A 135 5.47 35.36 -8.29
C LEU A 135 4.45 34.28 -8.66
N LYS A 136 3.30 34.27 -7.99
CA LYS A 136 2.20 33.35 -8.30
C LYS A 136 1.54 33.70 -9.64
N GLU A 137 1.17 34.96 -9.84
CA GLU A 137 0.53 35.45 -11.06
C GLU A 137 1.46 35.38 -12.28
N GLY A 138 2.76 35.62 -12.07
CA GLY A 138 3.80 35.49 -13.09
C GLY A 138 4.13 34.05 -13.48
N GLY A 139 3.62 33.06 -12.74
CA GLY A 139 3.88 31.63 -13.00
C GLY A 139 5.24 31.12 -12.50
N ASP A 140 6.02 31.95 -11.81
CA ASP A 140 7.33 31.55 -11.27
C ASP A 140 7.21 30.43 -10.24
N LEU A 141 6.18 30.48 -9.38
CA LEU A 141 5.90 29.41 -8.43
C LEU A 141 5.51 28.09 -9.12
N GLU A 142 4.78 28.17 -10.23
CA GLU A 142 4.44 26.98 -11.01
C GLU A 142 5.70 26.38 -11.66
N ASN A 143 6.55 27.21 -12.25
CA ASN A 143 7.84 26.77 -12.80
C ASN A 143 8.71 26.07 -11.73
N LEU A 144 8.70 26.58 -10.50
CA LEU A 144 9.38 25.93 -9.37
C LEU A 144 8.71 24.59 -9.01
N ARG A 145 7.38 24.52 -8.96
CA ARG A 145 6.67 23.25 -8.73
C ARG A 145 7.06 22.23 -9.78
N GLN A 146 7.00 22.57 -11.06
CA GLN A 146 7.39 21.66 -12.15
C GLN A 146 8.83 21.18 -12.00
N LYS A 147 9.76 22.12 -11.77
CA LYS A 147 11.18 21.80 -11.62
C LYS A 147 11.46 20.80 -10.49
N TRP A 148 10.78 20.93 -9.35
CA TRP A 148 11.08 20.12 -8.17
C TRP A 148 10.20 18.87 -8.01
N PHE A 149 8.96 18.88 -8.55
CA PHE A 149 7.99 17.81 -8.31
C PHE A 149 7.64 16.98 -9.56
N GLU A 150 7.76 17.52 -10.78
CA GLU A 150 7.44 16.76 -12.00
C GLU A 150 8.61 15.91 -12.51
N MET A 151 9.83 16.14 -12.01
CA MET A 151 10.94 15.22 -12.28
C MET A 151 10.63 13.90 -11.56
N GLN A 152 10.36 12.84 -12.33
CA GLN A 152 10.17 11.48 -11.80
C GLN A 152 11.45 10.69 -12.06
N LEU A 153 12.17 10.36 -10.98
CA LEU A 153 13.33 9.47 -11.05
C LEU A 153 12.90 7.99 -11.02
N CYS A 154 11.68 7.73 -10.54
CA CYS A 154 11.11 6.39 -10.55
C CYS A 154 10.63 6.01 -11.96
N PRO A 155 11.05 4.85 -12.50
CA PRO A 155 10.53 4.36 -13.76
C PRO A 155 9.03 4.05 -13.61
N ASP A 156 8.24 4.38 -14.63
CA ASP A 156 6.82 4.01 -14.70
C ASP A 156 6.69 2.49 -14.50
N SER A 157 6.23 2.07 -13.33
CA SER A 157 5.93 0.67 -13.02
C SER A 157 4.62 0.22 -13.66
N SER A 158 4.41 0.61 -14.92
CA SER A 158 3.32 0.15 -15.76
C SER A 158 3.58 -1.31 -16.16
N GLY A 159 3.39 -2.25 -15.22
CA GLY A 159 3.27 -3.66 -15.55
C GLY A 159 4.21 -4.64 -14.85
N THR A 160 4.58 -4.42 -13.59
CA THR A 160 4.93 -5.57 -12.74
C THR A 160 3.64 -6.33 -12.43
N LEU A 161 3.28 -7.26 -13.32
CA LEU A 161 2.27 -8.27 -13.06
C LEU A 161 2.66 -8.94 -11.73
N THR A 162 1.83 -8.77 -10.71
CA THR A 162 1.94 -9.54 -9.47
C THR A 162 1.80 -11.01 -9.86
N ASP A 163 2.92 -11.70 -10.00
CA ASP A 163 2.92 -13.10 -10.38
C ASP A 163 2.25 -13.88 -9.26
N ILE A 164 1.31 -14.76 -9.63
CA ILE A 164 0.59 -15.56 -8.64
C ILE A 164 1.60 -16.57 -8.10
N GLY A 165 2.13 -16.29 -6.90
CA GLY A 165 3.17 -17.11 -6.29
C GLY A 165 2.78 -18.59 -6.19
N ILE A 166 3.77 -19.47 -6.23
CA ILE A 166 3.62 -20.93 -6.14
C ILE A 166 2.83 -21.36 -4.89
N GLU A 167 2.78 -20.51 -3.86
CA GLU A 167 1.94 -20.69 -2.68
C GLU A 167 0.46 -20.90 -3.02
N ALA A 168 -0.10 -20.14 -3.98
CA ALA A 168 -1.48 -20.31 -4.42
C ALA A 168 -1.70 -21.63 -5.19
N ALA A 169 -0.64 -22.19 -5.80
CA ALA A 169 -0.68 -23.46 -6.52
C ALA A 169 -0.36 -24.68 -5.62
N SER A 170 0.13 -24.47 -4.40
CA SER A 170 0.58 -25.54 -3.48
C SER A 170 -0.51 -26.59 -3.19
N GLY A 171 -1.76 -26.14 -3.03
CA GLY A 171 -2.90 -27.03 -2.79
C GLY A 171 -3.16 -28.00 -3.96
N LEU A 172 -2.96 -27.54 -5.20
CA LEU A 172 -3.10 -28.38 -6.38
C LEU A 172 -2.05 -29.50 -6.40
N PHE A 173 -0.80 -29.17 -6.09
CA PHE A 173 0.29 -30.15 -6.01
C PHE A 173 0.05 -31.20 -4.92
N LEU A 174 -0.48 -30.80 -3.75
CA LEU A 174 -0.83 -31.74 -2.68
C LEU A 174 -1.92 -32.73 -3.11
N VAL A 175 -2.98 -32.24 -3.75
CA VAL A 175 -4.08 -33.10 -4.23
C VAL A 175 -3.57 -34.10 -5.28
N PHE A 176 -2.77 -33.64 -6.25
CA PHE A 176 -2.13 -34.54 -7.22
C PHE A 176 -1.23 -35.58 -6.56
N GLY A 177 -0.45 -35.18 -5.54
CA GLY A 177 0.40 -36.09 -4.77
C GLY A 177 -0.40 -37.19 -4.08
N VAL A 178 -1.49 -36.84 -3.40
CA VAL A 178 -2.36 -37.80 -2.69
C VAL A 178 -3.01 -38.78 -3.66
N ILE A 179 -3.53 -38.30 -4.79
CA ILE A 179 -4.15 -39.15 -5.82
C ILE A 179 -3.13 -40.12 -6.41
N SER A 180 -1.91 -39.64 -6.68
CA SER A 180 -0.82 -40.47 -7.20
C SER A 180 -0.46 -41.61 -6.23
N ILE A 181 -0.30 -41.29 -4.94
CA ILE A 181 0.00 -42.28 -3.90
C ILE A 181 -1.12 -43.31 -3.75
N LEU A 182 -2.39 -42.86 -3.71
CA LEU A 182 -3.56 -43.75 -3.66
C LEU A 182 -3.60 -44.69 -4.87
N SER A 183 -3.30 -44.19 -6.07
CA SER A 183 -3.25 -45.02 -7.28
C SER A 183 -2.18 -46.12 -7.20
N LEU A 184 -0.99 -45.79 -6.69
CA LEU A 184 0.11 -46.74 -6.51
C LEU A 184 -0.21 -47.79 -5.45
N LEU A 185 -0.84 -47.38 -4.34
CA LEU A 185 -1.27 -48.29 -3.28
C LEU A 185 -2.32 -49.29 -3.77
N LEU A 186 -3.35 -48.82 -4.49
CA LEU A 186 -4.37 -49.68 -5.08
C LEU A 186 -3.79 -50.64 -6.12
N PHE A 187 -2.86 -50.17 -6.95
CA PHE A 187 -2.16 -51.01 -7.92
C PHE A 187 -1.34 -52.11 -7.22
N ALA A 188 -0.57 -51.76 -6.19
CA ALA A 188 0.21 -52.72 -5.41
C ALA A 188 -0.67 -53.75 -4.70
N TRP A 189 -1.80 -53.31 -4.12
CA TRP A 189 -2.79 -54.18 -3.49
C TRP A 189 -3.42 -55.16 -4.49
N LYS A 190 -3.86 -54.66 -5.65
CA LYS A 190 -4.44 -55.50 -6.71
C LYS A 190 -3.41 -56.50 -7.23
N LYS A 191 -2.16 -56.08 -7.43
CA LYS A 191 -1.07 -56.96 -7.84
C LYS A 191 -0.83 -58.07 -6.81
N ARG A 192 -0.77 -57.74 -5.52
CA ARG A 192 -0.64 -58.74 -4.44
C ARG A 192 -1.79 -59.75 -4.43
N GLN A 193 -3.03 -59.30 -4.56
CA GLN A 193 -4.18 -60.22 -4.63
C GLN A 193 -4.13 -61.14 -5.86
N SER A 194 -3.67 -60.65 -7.01
CA SER A 194 -3.55 -61.46 -8.22
C SER A 194 -2.45 -62.52 -8.09
N THR A 195 -1.34 -62.20 -7.42
CA THR A 195 -0.27 -63.18 -7.13
C THR A 195 -0.74 -64.24 -6.12
N LEU A 196 -1.53 -63.87 -5.12
CA LEU A 196 -2.10 -64.81 -4.15
C LEU A 196 -3.12 -65.77 -4.78
N LYS A 197 -3.85 -65.33 -5.81
CA LYS A 197 -4.78 -66.19 -6.58
C LYS A 197 -4.11 -67.16 -7.56
N GLN A 198 -2.82 -66.99 -7.88
CA GLN A 198 -2.08 -67.91 -8.75
C GLN A 198 -1.28 -68.99 -8.00
N ASN A 199 -1.20 -68.91 -6.67
CA ASN A 199 -0.52 -69.90 -5.81
C ASN A 199 -1.50 -70.88 -5.12
N PHE A 200 -2.75 -70.93 -5.57
CA PHE A 200 -3.78 -71.93 -5.25
C PHE A 200 -4.34 -72.49 -6.56
#